data_AF-A0A947JH15-F1
#
_entry.id   AF-A0A947JH15-F1
#
_cell.length_a   1.000
_cell.length_b   1.000
_cell.length_c   1.000
_cell.angle_alpha   90.00
_cell.angle_beta   90.00
_cell.angle_gamma   90.00
#
_symmetry.space_group_name_H-M   'P 1'
#
loop_
_entity.id
_entity.type
_entity.pdbx_description
1 polymer ?
#
loop_
_entity_poly.entity_id
_entity_poly.type
_entity_poly.pdbx_seq_one_letter_code
_entity_poly.pdbx_strand_id
1 'polypeptide(L)' 'MKHKIRKHITEKIKSCTALEKSKKSAIIKDRLFKDKEFIKAKLVMFYVSLKDEVDTLSMIDEAVKMGKRVCV' A
#
# COMPACT_ATOMS: atom_id res chain seq x y z
N MET A 1 -2.98 -20.04 -17.65
CA MET A 1 -3.12 -20.16 -16.18
C MET A 1 -3.11 -18.80 -15.45
N LYS A 2 -2.10 -17.93 -15.65
CA LYS A 2 -2.01 -16.61 -14.98
C LYS A 2 -3.27 -15.74 -15.10
N HIS A 3 -3.94 -15.77 -16.25
CA HIS A 3 -5.17 -14.99 -16.49
C HIS A 3 -6.32 -15.37 -15.53
N LYS A 4 -6.54 -16.68 -15.28
CA LYS A 4 -7.59 -17.14 -14.36
C LYS A 4 -7.35 -16.66 -12.92
N ILE A 5 -6.10 -16.73 -12.47
CA ILE A 5 -5.70 -16.27 -11.13
C ILE A 5 -5.88 -14.75 -11.01
N ARG A 6 -5.41 -13.99 -12.01
CA ARG A 6 -5.56 -12.52 -11.99
C ARG A 6 -7.02 -12.12 -11.91
N LYS A 7 -7.88 -12.71 -12.77
CA LYS A 7 -9.32 -12.44 -12.77
C LYS A 7 -9.93 -12.69 -11.39
N HIS A 8 -9.66 -13.86 -10.79
CA HIS A 8 -10.15 -14.23 -9.47
C HIS A 8 -9.72 -13.27 -8.36
N ILE A 9 -8.44 -12.85 -8.35
CA ILE A 9 -7.94 -11.90 -7.35
C ILE A 9 -8.55 -10.52 -7.54
N THR A 10 -8.66 -10.04 -8.78
CA THR A 10 -9.29 -8.75 -9.08
C THR A 10 -10.77 -8.73 -8.64
N GLU A 11 -11.52 -9.81 -8.88
CA GLU A 11 -12.92 -9.92 -8.44
C GLU A 11 -13.04 -9.86 -6.92
N LYS A 12 -12.16 -10.57 -6.20
CA LYS A 12 -12.10 -10.50 -4.74
C LYS A 12 -11.80 -9.09 -4.24
N ILE A 13 -10.85 -8.39 -4.83
CA ILE A 13 -10.52 -7.02 -4.42
C ILE A 13 -11.70 -6.08 -4.67
N LYS A 14 -12.36 -6.19 -5.83
CA LYS A 14 -13.54 -5.39 -6.17
C LYS A 14 -14.74 -5.63 -5.25
N SER A 15 -14.84 -6.81 -4.67
CA SER A 15 -15.89 -7.11 -3.67
C SER A 15 -15.62 -6.49 -2.29
N CYS A 16 -14.40 -6.00 -2.00
CA CYS A 16 -14.13 -5.32 -0.74
C CYS A 16 -14.77 -3.94 -0.70
N THR A 17 -15.44 -3.64 0.41
CA THR A 17 -15.98 -2.31 0.68
C THR A 17 -14.86 -1.30 0.93
N ALA A 18 -15.17 -0.01 0.75
CA ALA A 18 -14.22 1.07 1.04
C ALA A 18 -13.74 1.05 2.51
N LEU A 19 -14.62 0.70 3.45
CA LEU A 19 -14.27 0.60 4.88
C LEU A 19 -13.32 -0.56 5.15
N GLU A 20 -13.58 -1.75 4.59
CA GLU A 20 -12.67 -2.89 4.72
C GLU A 20 -11.31 -2.61 4.10
N LYS A 21 -11.30 -1.99 2.92
CA LYS A 21 -10.08 -1.55 2.24
C LYS A 21 -9.28 -0.60 3.12
N SER A 22 -9.92 0.40 3.71
CA SER A 22 -9.27 1.37 4.60
C SER A 22 -8.69 0.68 5.85
N LYS A 23 -9.46 -0.18 6.53
CA LYS A 23 -8.98 -0.96 7.69
C LYS A 23 -7.77 -1.83 7.34
N LYS A 24 -7.82 -2.54 6.22
CA LYS A 24 -6.69 -3.38 5.76
C LYS A 24 -5.47 -2.55 5.38
N SER A 25 -5.67 -1.41 4.72
CA SER A 25 -4.58 -0.50 4.36
C SER A 25 -3.89 0.07 5.60
N ALA A 26 -4.66 0.41 6.64
CA ALA A 26 -4.11 0.86 7.92
C ALA A 26 -3.25 -0.21 8.62
N ILE A 27 -3.68 -1.48 8.59
CA ILE A 27 -2.89 -2.59 9.13
C ILE A 27 -1.59 -2.79 8.33
N ILE A 28 -1.64 -2.68 7.00
CA ILE A 28 -0.46 -2.79 6.15
C ILE A 28 0.50 -1.63 6.42
N LYS A 29 -0.03 -0.41 6.57
CA LYS A 29 0.74 0.79 6.94
C LYS A 29 1.47 0.57 8.26
N ASP A 30 0.75 0.17 9.32
CA ASP A 30 1.35 -0.07 10.63
C ASP A 30 2.51 -1.07 10.57
N ARG A 31 2.35 -2.16 9.80
CA ARG A 31 3.40 -3.16 9.59
C ARG A 31 4.60 -2.59 8.85
N LEU A 32 4.38 -1.85 7.76
CA LEU A 32 5.45 -1.23 6.97
C LEU A 32 6.25 -0.23 7.82
N PHE A 33 5.59 0.61 8.61
CA PHE A 33 6.25 1.65 9.39
C PHE A 33 7.00 1.12 10.61
N LYS A 34 6.68 -0.10 11.04
CA LYS A 34 7.43 -0.86 12.07
C LYS A 34 8.54 -1.73 11.48
N ASP A 35 8.60 -1.87 10.16
CA ASP A 35 9.61 -2.69 9.50
C ASP A 35 11.01 -2.05 9.62
N LYS A 36 12.00 -2.86 10.00
CA LYS A 36 13.36 -2.37 10.26
C LYS A 36 14.02 -1.83 9.00
N GLU A 37 13.76 -2.43 7.84
CA GLU A 37 14.34 -1.99 6.56
C GLU A 37 13.70 -0.69 6.12
N PHE A 38 12.37 -0.57 6.25
CA PHE A 38 11.68 0.70 6.00
C PHE A 38 12.20 1.83 6.90
N ILE A 39 12.35 1.58 8.21
CA ILE A 39 12.85 2.57 9.17
C ILE A 39 14.26 3.06 8.76
N LYS A 40 15.17 2.15 8.42
CA LYS A 40 16.55 2.47 8.03
C LYS A 40 16.66 3.14 6.65
N ALA A 41 15.72 2.89 5.75
CA ALA A 41 15.77 3.41 4.40
C ALA A 41 15.71 4.94 4.36
N LYS A 42 16.65 5.56 3.63
CA LYS A 42 16.68 7.01 3.34
C LYS A 42 15.90 7.38 2.08
N LEU A 43 15.69 6.41 1.19
CA LEU A 43 14.95 6.52 -0.07
C LEU A 43 14.02 5.32 -0.17
N VAL A 44 12.74 5.57 -0.46
CA VAL A 44 11.72 4.53 -0.63
C VAL A 44 10.93 4.80 -1.91
N MET A 45 10.57 3.74 -2.64
CA MET A 45 9.71 3.84 -3.80
C MET A 45 8.31 3.34 -3.44
N PHE A 46 7.29 4.12 -3.78
CA PHE A 46 5.89 3.72 -3.68
C PHE A 46 5.26 3.77 -5.06
N TYR A 47 4.30 2.90 -5.35
CA TYR A 47 3.37 3.17 -6.44
C TYR A 47 2.29 4.15 -5.97
N VAL A 48 1.70 4.93 -6.88
CA VAL A 48 0.52 5.75 -6.59
C VAL A 48 -0.73 4.87 -6.73
N SER A 49 -1.38 4.58 -5.61
CA SER A 49 -2.46 3.59 -5.55
C SER A 49 -3.69 3.96 -6.38
N LEU A 50 -4.23 2.98 -7.10
CA LEU A 50 -5.54 3.05 -7.73
C LEU A 50 -6.68 2.64 -6.77
N LYS A 51 -7.92 2.78 -7.25
CA LYS A 51 -9.14 2.45 -6.49
C LYS A 51 -9.14 1.02 -5.94
N ASP A 52 -8.56 0.08 -6.67
CA ASP A 52 -8.57 -1.35 -6.33
C ASP A 52 -7.20 -1.83 -5.76
N GLU A 53 -6.44 -0.94 -5.14
CA GLU A 53 -5.12 -1.25 -4.55
C GLU A 53 -4.99 -0.76 -3.12
N VAL A 54 -4.01 -1.23 -2.35
CA VAL A 54 -3.74 -0.71 -1.00
C VAL A 54 -3.55 0.79 -1.08
N ASP A 55 -4.14 1.55 -0.15
CA ASP A 55 -3.97 3.01 -0.13
C ASP A 55 -2.53 3.38 0.25
N THR A 56 -1.72 3.74 -0.75
CA THR A 56 -0.32 4.15 -0.56
C THR A 56 -0.16 5.66 -0.46
N LEU A 57 -1.17 6.45 -0.83
CA LEU A 57 -1.10 7.93 -0.76
C LEU A 57 -0.84 8.38 0.69
N SER A 58 -1.60 7.83 1.64
CA SER A 58 -1.42 8.13 3.06
C SER A 58 -0.09 7.62 3.64
N MET A 59 0.59 6.69 2.96
CA MET A 59 1.92 6.20 3.34
C MET A 59 3.03 7.07 2.74
N ILE A 60 2.86 7.53 1.49
CA ILE A 60 3.75 8.48 0.82
C ILE A 60 3.85 9.76 1.66
N ASP A 61 2.72 10.34 2.04
CA ASP A 61 2.67 11.56 2.85
C ASP A 61 3.41 11.41 4.18
N GLU A 62 3.26 10.27 4.84
CA GLU A 62 3.92 10.02 6.13
C GLU A 62 5.41 9.74 5.96
N ALA A 63 5.82 9.02 4.91
CA ALA A 63 7.23 8.81 4.61
C ALA A 63 7.96 10.14 4.34
N VAL A 64 7.33 11.07 3.61
CA VAL A 64 7.85 12.43 3.41
C VAL A 64 7.97 13.18 4.73
N LYS A 65 6.95 13.12 5.59
CA LYS A 65 6.98 13.74 6.94
C LYS A 65 8.07 13.18 7.85
N MET A 66 8.43 11.90 7.69
CA MET A 66 9.57 11.27 8.39
C MET A 66 10.94 11.69 7.84
N GLY A 67 11.00 12.54 6.80
CA GLY A 67 12.24 13.00 6.18
C GLY A 67 12.85 12.01 5.20
N LYS A 68 12.10 11.00 4.75
CA LYS A 68 12.55 10.07 3.71
C LYS A 68 12.38 10.71 2.34
N ARG A 69 13.30 10.42 1.41
CA ARG A 69 13.07 10.70 -0.01
C ARG A 69 12.10 9.67 -0.57
N VAL A 70 11.14 10.11 -1.39
CA VAL A 70 10.14 9.23 -2.00
C VAL A 70 10.25 9.30 -3.53
N CYS A 71 10.30 8.13 -4.17
CA CYS A 71 10.12 7.96 -5.61
C CYS A 71 8.75 7.34 -5.90
N VAL A 72 8.17 7.69 -7.05
CA VAL A 72 6.89 7.15 -7.54
C VAL A 72 6.99 6.61 -8.95
#